data_AF-A0A077NQY0-F1
#
_entry.id   AF-A0A077NQY0-F1
#
_cell.length_a   1.000
_cell.length_b   1.000
_cell.length_c   1.000
_cell.angle_alpha   90.00
_cell.angle_beta   90.00
_cell.angle_gamma   90.00
#
_symmetry.space_group_name_H-M   'P 1'
#
loop_
_entity.id
_entity.type
_entity.pdbx_description
1 polymer ?
#
loop_
_entity_poly.entity_id
_entity_poly.type
_entity_poly.pdbx_seq_one_letter_code
_entity_poly.pdbx_strand_id
1 'polypeptide(L)'
;MSKIVLSTNTIPAEFELIEIHGFTEYTQKIEISDKGLIRNITERNRNEHQEALDNFVRNAGNQGNVIFDVKISTAVGQFKNGTFLYKTYYGTVATVERKSPN
;
A
#
# COMPACT_ATOMS: atom_id res chain seq x y z
N MET A 1 -4.34 9.59 15.75
CA MET A 1 -3.75 8.44 15.03
C MET A 1 -2.31 8.80 14.72
N SER A 2 -1.34 7.99 15.11
CA SER A 2 0.05 8.20 14.70
C SER A 2 0.17 8.00 13.19
N LYS A 3 0.92 8.89 12.52
CA LYS A 3 1.10 8.87 11.08
C LYS A 3 2.17 7.83 10.76
N ILE A 4 1.82 6.71 10.13
CA ILE A 4 2.81 5.75 9.63
C ILE A 4 3.58 6.40 8.47
N VAL A 5 4.89 6.24 8.46
CA VAL A 5 5.76 6.72 7.38
C VAL A 5 5.96 5.59 6.37
N LEU A 6 5.99 5.91 5.08
CA LEU A 6 6.27 4.94 4.01
C LEU A 6 7.63 5.24 3.39
N SER A 7 8.46 4.21 3.21
CA SER A 7 9.73 4.29 2.48
C SER A 7 9.78 3.19 1.43
N THR A 8 10.14 3.55 0.18
CA THR A 8 10.30 2.57 -0.92
C THR A 8 11.59 1.77 -0.82
N ASN A 9 12.58 2.28 -0.08
CA ASN A 9 13.92 1.71 -0.02
C ASN A 9 14.20 1.31 1.43
N THR A 10 15.32 1.78 1.98
CA THR A 10 15.76 1.52 3.35
C THR A 10 15.26 2.58 4.32
N ILE A 11 15.39 2.28 5.61
CA ILE A 11 15.24 3.27 6.68
C ILE A 11 16.37 4.31 6.53
N PRO A 12 16.08 5.63 6.56
CA PRO A 12 17.12 6.66 6.46
C PRO A 12 18.16 6.57 7.58
N ALA A 13 19.39 7.01 7.32
CA ALA A 13 20.54 6.78 8.20
C ALA A 13 20.43 7.47 9.57
N GLU A 14 19.64 8.54 9.67
CA GLU A 14 19.33 9.27 10.89
C GLU A 14 18.36 8.54 11.83
N PHE A 15 17.79 7.42 11.40
CA PHE A 15 16.94 6.56 12.20
C PHE A 15 17.64 5.22 12.51
N GLU A 16 17.29 4.65 13.65
CA GLU A 16 17.64 3.29 14.04
C GLU A 16 16.40 2.40 14.07
N LEU A 17 16.57 1.15 13.64
CA LEU A 17 15.54 0.13 13.69
C LEU A 17 15.47 -0.44 15.12
N ILE A 18 14.32 -0.28 15.76
CA ILE A 18 14.07 -0.81 17.12
C ILE A 18 13.49 -2.22 17.03
N GLU A 19 12.47 -2.42 16.20
CA GLU A 19 11.74 -3.68 16.10
C GLU A 19 11.13 -3.88 14.72
N ILE A 20 11.13 -5.13 14.24
CA ILE A 20 10.42 -5.56 13.03
C ILE A 20 9.14 -6.28 13.45
N HIS A 21 7.99 -5.78 13.01
CA HIS A 21 6.66 -6.35 13.31
C HIS A 21 6.20 -7.38 12.28
N GLY A 22 6.87 -7.41 11.12
CA GLY A 22 6.65 -8.40 10.08
C GLY A 22 6.25 -7.81 8.74
N PHE A 23 5.84 -8.68 7.83
CA PHE A 23 5.45 -8.34 6.48
C PHE A 23 3.97 -7.96 6.42
N THR A 24 3.66 -6.92 5.66
CA THR A 24 2.28 -6.53 5.36
C THR A 24 2.07 -6.46 3.86
N GLU A 25 0.90 -6.92 3.41
CA GLU A 25 0.48 -6.87 2.02
C GLU A 25 -1.00 -6.50 1.91
N TYR A 26 -1.35 -5.85 0.80
CA TYR A 26 -2.75 -5.56 0.47
C TYR A 26 -2.95 -5.59 -1.04
N THR A 27 -3.91 -6.40 -1.49
CA THR A 27 -4.25 -6.54 -2.90
C THR A 27 -5.61 -5.91 -3.19
N GLN A 28 -5.61 -4.88 -4.03
CA GLN A 28 -6.82 -4.28 -4.58
C GLN A 28 -7.12 -4.90 -5.95
N LYS A 29 -8.37 -5.32 -6.14
CA LYS A 29 -8.90 -5.75 -7.44
C LYS A 29 -9.58 -4.57 -8.13
N ILE A 30 -9.15 -4.28 -9.36
CA ILE A 30 -9.68 -3.23 -10.23
C ILE A 30 -10.12 -3.91 -11.53
N GLU A 31 -11.36 -3.78 -11.92
CA GLU A 31 -11.82 -4.33 -13.20
C GLU A 31 -11.59 -3.30 -14.32
N ILE A 32 -10.91 -3.74 -15.38
CA ILE A 32 -10.40 -2.94 -16.50
C ILE A 32 -11.01 -3.31 -17.86
N SER A 33 -11.85 -4.36 -17.93
CA SER A 33 -12.65 -4.65 -19.14
C SER A 33 -13.67 -3.55 -19.40
N ASP A 34 -14.07 -3.39 -20.66
CA ASP A 34 -14.96 -2.34 -21.14
C ASP A 34 -16.30 -2.37 -20.40
N LYS A 35 -16.45 -1.46 -19.43
CA LYS A 35 -17.65 -1.32 -18.61
C LYS A 35 -18.46 -0.20 -19.23
N GLY A 36 -19.60 -0.53 -19.81
CA GLY A 36 -20.42 0.41 -20.58
C GLY A 36 -20.73 1.75 -19.87
N LEU A 37 -21.38 2.65 -20.61
CA LEU A 37 -21.63 4.09 -20.32
C LEU A 37 -22.07 4.49 -18.89
N ILE A 38 -22.54 3.56 -18.05
CA ILE A 38 -23.17 3.80 -16.74
C ILE A 38 -22.14 4.17 -15.64
N ARG A 39 -20.86 3.80 -15.77
CA ARG A 39 -19.81 4.08 -14.75
C ARG A 39 -19.32 5.55 -14.73
N ASN A 40 -19.53 6.28 -15.82
CA ASN A 40 -19.07 7.68 -15.98
C ASN A 40 -19.71 8.67 -15.00
N ILE A 41 -20.80 8.29 -14.32
CA ILE A 41 -21.52 9.18 -13.38
C ILE A 41 -21.08 8.92 -11.93
N THR A 42 -20.80 7.67 -11.56
CA THR A 42 -20.49 7.27 -10.17
C THR A 42 -19.00 7.16 -9.85
N GLU A 43 -18.12 6.94 -10.84
CA GLU A 43 -16.70 6.67 -10.57
C GLU A 43 -15.72 7.68 -11.14
N ARG A 44 -16.23 8.76 -11.74
CA ARG A 44 -15.43 9.79 -12.42
C ARG A 44 -14.37 10.44 -11.53
N ASN A 45 -14.52 10.36 -10.20
CA ASN A 45 -13.62 10.94 -9.21
C ASN A 45 -12.98 9.92 -8.26
N ARG A 46 -13.06 8.61 -8.56
CA ARG A 46 -12.54 7.58 -7.65
C ARG A 46 -11.03 7.39 -7.83
N ASN A 47 -10.25 7.69 -6.80
CA ASN A 47 -8.81 7.45 -6.79
C ASN A 47 -8.51 6.04 -6.23
N GLU A 48 -8.73 5.02 -7.06
CA GLU A 48 -8.54 3.61 -6.68
C GLU A 48 -7.10 3.30 -6.20
N HIS A 49 -6.11 4.09 -6.64
CA HIS A 49 -4.74 3.98 -6.16
C HIS A 49 -4.55 4.50 -4.74
N GLN A 50 -5.13 5.65 -4.41
CA GLN A 50 -5.11 6.18 -3.06
C GLN A 50 -5.87 5.27 -2.10
N GLU A 51 -7.04 4.76 -2.52
CA GLU A 51 -7.81 3.81 -1.71
C GLU A 51 -7.02 2.53 -1.40
N ALA A 52 -6.32 1.98 -2.39
CA ALA A 52 -5.48 0.81 -2.20
C ALA A 52 -4.30 1.09 -1.23
N LEU A 53 -3.69 2.28 -1.33
CA LEU A 53 -2.62 2.71 -0.43
C LEU A 53 -3.13 2.93 1.01
N ASP A 54 -4.29 3.57 1.16
CA ASP A 54 -4.91 3.83 2.46
C ASP A 54 -5.30 2.51 3.15
N ASN A 55 -5.81 1.55 2.39
CA ASN A 55 -6.13 0.22 2.90
C ASN A 55 -4.88 -0.57 3.27
N PHE A 56 -3.80 -0.45 2.48
CA PHE A 56 -2.49 -1.01 2.82
C PHE A 56 -1.95 -0.46 4.15
N VAL A 57 -1.95 0.86 4.31
CA VAL A 57 -1.56 1.53 5.56
C VAL A 57 -2.43 1.08 6.73
N ARG A 58 -3.74 0.98 6.53
CA ARG A 58 -4.67 0.51 7.56
C ARG A 58 -4.42 -0.94 7.96
N ASN A 59 -4.01 -1.79 7.00
CA ASN A 59 -3.72 -3.20 7.27
C ASN A 59 -2.49 -3.39 8.18
N ALA A 60 -1.51 -2.47 8.12
CA ALA A 60 -0.37 -2.46 9.04
C ALA A 60 -0.76 -2.15 10.51
N GLY A 61 -1.93 -1.55 10.73
CA GLY A 61 -2.43 -1.22 12.06
C GLY A 61 -1.52 -0.26 12.83
N ASN A 62 -1.51 -0.40 14.15
CA ASN A 62 -0.69 0.42 15.06
C ASN A 62 0.58 -0.31 15.54
N GLN A 63 1.05 -1.32 14.80
CA GLN A 63 2.16 -2.16 15.25
C GLN A 63 3.51 -1.43 15.17
N GLY A 64 3.69 -0.57 14.16
CA GLY A 64 4.91 0.21 13.96
C GLY A 64 4.63 1.64 13.52
N ASN A 65 5.70 2.41 13.32
CA ASN A 65 5.63 3.80 12.85
C ASN A 65 6.20 3.98 11.43
N VAL A 66 6.73 2.91 10.82
CA VAL A 66 7.19 2.90 9.44
C VAL A 66 6.79 1.60 8.73
N ILE A 67 6.49 1.70 7.43
CA ILE A 67 6.56 0.59 6.49
C ILE A 67 7.72 0.89 5.53
N PHE A 68 8.75 0.07 5.52
CA PHE A 68 9.90 0.22 4.62
C PHE A 68 9.93 -0.88 3.56
N ASP A 69 10.77 -0.71 2.54
CA ASP A 69 10.79 -1.53 1.32
C ASP A 69 9.41 -1.64 0.66
N VAL A 70 8.64 -0.54 0.69
CA VAL A 70 7.30 -0.50 0.10
C VAL A 70 7.40 -0.64 -1.41
N LYS A 71 6.80 -1.71 -1.92
CA LYS A 71 6.76 -2.07 -3.33
C LYS A 71 5.34 -2.26 -3.80
N ILE A 72 5.20 -2.22 -5.12
CA ILE A 72 3.96 -2.46 -5.83
C ILE A 72 4.18 -3.58 -6.85
N SER A 73 3.28 -4.56 -6.85
CA SER A 73 3.19 -5.57 -7.90
C SER A 73 1.84 -5.43 -8.60
N THR A 74 1.83 -5.64 -9.92
CA THR A 74 0.61 -5.61 -10.72
C THR A 74 0.49 -6.87 -11.54
N ALA A 75 -0.70 -7.48 -11.55
CA ALA A 75 -1.02 -8.63 -12.38
C ALA A 75 -2.34 -8.40 -13.11
N VAL A 76 -2.45 -8.87 -14.34
CA VAL A 76 -3.71 -8.83 -15.11
C VAL A 76 -4.27 -10.24 -15.20
N GLY A 77 -5.51 -10.42 -14.75
CA GLY A 77 -6.27 -11.66 -14.90
C GLY A 77 -7.40 -11.47 -15.89
N GLN A 78 -7.46 -12.32 -16.91
CA GLN A 78 -8.58 -12.40 -17.86
C GLN A 78 -9.48 -13.57 -17.48
N PHE A 79 -10.77 -13.29 -17.30
CA PHE A 79 -11.78 -14.29 -16.94
C PHE A 79 -13.02 -14.14 -17.81
N LYS A 80 -13.90 -15.13 -17.78
CA LYS A 80 -15.17 -15.09 -18.54
C LYS A 80 -16.06 -13.89 -18.20
N ASN A 81 -15.94 -13.36 -16.99
CA ASN A 81 -16.74 -12.26 -16.48
C ASN A 81 -16.04 -10.89 -16.53
N GLY A 82 -14.87 -10.80 -17.17
CA GLY A 82 -14.14 -9.53 -17.31
C GLY A 82 -12.63 -9.67 -17.18
N THR A 83 -11.95 -8.56 -17.40
CA THR A 83 -10.51 -8.42 -17.22
C THR A 83 -10.26 -7.56 -15.98
N PHE A 84 -9.35 -7.99 -15.12
CA PHE A 84 -9.05 -7.34 -13.85
C PHE A 84 -7.56 -7.08 -13.69
N LEU A 85 -7.22 -5.87 -13.27
CA LEU A 85 -5.94 -5.50 -12.71
C LEU A 85 -5.95 -5.78 -11.20
N TYR A 86 -5.03 -6.63 -10.76
CA TYR A 86 -4.70 -6.84 -9.37
C TYR A 86 -3.49 -5.97 -9.05
N LYS A 87 -3.63 -5.11 -8.05
CA LYS A 87 -2.57 -4.21 -7.58
C LYS A 87 -2.27 -4.53 -6.12
N THR A 88 -1.08 -5.03 -5.87
CA THR A 88 -0.62 -5.47 -4.55
C THR A 88 0.43 -4.51 -4.04
N TYR A 89 0.15 -3.84 -2.93
CA TYR A 89 1.15 -3.13 -2.13
C TYR A 89 1.71 -4.07 -1.07
N TYR A 90 3.02 -4.02 -0.84
CA TYR A 90 3.65 -4.83 0.19
C TYR A 90 4.90 -4.16 0.75
N GLY A 91 5.29 -4.53 1.96
CA GLY A 91 6.47 -4.01 2.65
C GLY A 91 6.63 -4.59 4.06
N THR A 92 7.56 -4.03 4.82
CA THR A 92 7.85 -4.48 6.19
C THR A 92 7.48 -3.42 7.21
N VAL A 93 6.64 -3.78 8.18
CA VAL A 93 6.26 -2.92 9.30
C VAL A 93 7.34 -2.96 10.37
N ALA A 94 7.77 -1.78 10.83
CA ALA A 94 8.78 -1.65 11.86
C ALA A 94 8.55 -0.43 12.77
N THR A 95 9.22 -0.45 13.92
CA THR A 95 9.42 0.72 14.77
C THR A 95 10.82 1.26 14.56
N VAL A 96 10.91 2.55 14.23
CA VAL A 96 12.17 3.29 14.14
C VAL A 96 12.18 4.47 15.10
N GLU A 97 13.36 4.80 15.60
CA GLU A 97 13.59 6.00 16.42
C GLU A 97 14.69 6.84 15.81
N ARG A 98 14.66 8.15 16.06
CA ARG A 98 15.73 9.02 15.59
C ARG A 98 16.95 8.77 16.46
N LYS A 99 18.10 8.55 15.84
CA LYS A 99 19.37 8.39 16.57
C LYS A 99 19.61 9.62 17.44
N SER A 100 20.03 9.38 18.69
CA SER A 100 20.45 10.46 19.58
C SER A 100 21.64 11.20 18.95
N PRO A 101 21.67 12.55 18.98
CA PRO A 101 22.85 13.28 18.59
C PRO A 101 23.99 12.93 19.56
N ASN A 102 25.12 12.49 19.01
CA ASN A 102 26.38 12.37 19.76
C ASN A 102 26.92 13.74 20.14
#